data_AF-A0A662R7V4-F1
#
_entry.id   AF-A0A662R7V4-F1
#
_cell.length_a   1.000
_cell.length_b   1.000
_cell.length_c   1.000
_cell.angle_alpha   90.00
_cell.angle_beta   90.00
_cell.angle_gamma   90.00
#
_symmetry.space_group_name_H-M   'P 1'
#
loop_
_entity.id
_entity.type
_entity.pdbx_description
1 polymer ?
#
loop_
_entity_poly.entity_id
_entity_poly.type
_entity_poly.pdbx_seq_one_letter_code
_entity_poly.pdbx_strand_id
1 'polypeptide(L)'
;MKLFDRLFKKKEERSSVQHDVTIMDSRELAELLQHEVDDEIEKFDFDFETIIKEIKDTLRVLSKKTDELAQTRLEGSIRQNKIIEFNKNNIIKQVKTFISNTKLPESCSYDELAEFQQKTKYSLHTCLENSMKSYHYTKTVLPGSHELIDLIKQIAGRLEEMHHPLVSKKERLAQLTGAKQQLSQLGQKTAELQKQEQTQQKLTEKLTFLQQDINKSGDEIEKIKKTPQWENYTKLVEEKATLHKEQEQYLRGLNTQIAPLVKLLNRLEKQSKSQRHTLKNCHKQTLTQLLTAPERAEDTTSFFIYLNELLKRDTLGINPQKIEKITAHLKHILQSNAFEEQQAKYKNIDNKLEILEKTIKRSEVVRKIGDLNRAKNDKTTMLHTLKSETDVCKRRARQLLNEKKQLEEKVQQMTNIIFNGTVEFKGN
;
A
#
# COMPACT_ATOMS: atom_id res chain seq x y z
N MET A 1 7.37 -41.88 -18.92
CA MET A 1 7.77 -42.80 -20.02
C MET A 1 6.81 -42.80 -21.21
N LYS A 2 5.46 -42.78 -21.07
CA LYS A 2 4.55 -42.83 -22.23
C LYS A 2 4.42 -41.54 -23.08
N LEU A 3 4.98 -40.41 -22.64
CA LEU A 3 4.80 -39.09 -23.25
C LEU A 3 5.90 -38.76 -24.28
N PHE A 4 7.15 -39.17 -23.98
CA PHE A 4 8.29 -39.08 -24.89
C PHE A 4 8.11 -39.96 -26.14
N ASP A 5 7.57 -41.17 -26.00
CA ASP A 5 7.32 -42.06 -27.14
C ASP A 5 6.25 -41.54 -28.10
N ARG A 6 5.42 -40.58 -27.66
CA ARG A 6 4.39 -39.95 -28.51
C ARG A 6 4.94 -38.80 -29.37
N LEU A 7 5.94 -38.07 -28.89
CA LEU A 7 6.50 -36.90 -29.59
C LEU A 7 7.55 -37.28 -30.66
N PHE A 8 8.19 -38.46 -30.55
CA PHE A 8 9.36 -38.81 -31.35
C PHE A 8 9.22 -40.05 -32.27
N LYS A 9 7.99 -40.53 -32.54
CA LYS A 9 7.82 -41.59 -33.56
C LYS A 9 8.10 -41.04 -34.96
N LYS A 10 9.15 -41.60 -35.58
CA LYS A 10 9.61 -41.38 -36.96
C LYS A 10 8.46 -41.47 -37.98
N LYS A 11 8.42 -40.45 -38.85
CA LYS A 11 7.61 -40.35 -40.07
C LYS A 11 7.77 -41.59 -40.97
N GLU A 12 6.69 -42.32 -41.20
CA GLU A 12 6.41 -42.91 -42.50
C GLU A 12 5.06 -42.38 -43.00
N GLU A 13 5.11 -41.89 -44.23
CA GLU A 13 4.03 -41.52 -45.15
C GLU A 13 3.28 -40.18 -44.93
N ARG A 14 3.39 -39.36 -45.98
CA ARG A 14 2.80 -38.03 -46.13
C ARG A 14 1.31 -38.14 -46.43
N SER A 15 0.45 -37.58 -45.58
CA SER A 15 -0.83 -37.00 -46.00
C SER A 15 -1.40 -36.09 -44.92
N SER A 16 -1.70 -34.84 -45.34
CA SER A 16 -2.48 -33.79 -44.66
C SER A 16 -1.96 -33.20 -43.33
N VAL A 17 -1.94 -31.87 -43.31
CA VAL A 17 -1.55 -30.97 -42.22
C VAL A 17 -2.44 -31.14 -40.99
N GLN A 18 -1.87 -31.65 -39.90
CA GLN A 18 -2.27 -31.34 -38.53
C GLN A 18 -0.98 -31.12 -37.75
N HIS A 19 -0.66 -29.86 -37.43
CA HIS A 19 0.24 -29.60 -36.29
C HIS A 19 -0.59 -29.98 -35.06
N ASP A 20 -0.33 -31.15 -34.48
CA ASP A 20 -0.93 -31.52 -33.19
C ASP A 20 -0.41 -30.54 -32.14
N VAL A 21 -1.20 -29.51 -31.86
CA VAL A 21 -0.95 -28.56 -30.78
C VAL A 21 -1.16 -29.28 -29.47
N THR A 22 -0.10 -29.39 -28.68
CA THR A 22 -0.17 -29.99 -27.34
C THR A 22 -0.47 -28.90 -26.32
N ILE A 23 -1.63 -29.00 -25.69
CA ILE A 23 -2.03 -28.11 -24.61
C ILE A 23 -1.36 -28.58 -23.32
N MET A 24 -0.62 -27.70 -22.66
CA MET A 24 0.15 -28.01 -21.44
C MET A 24 -0.21 -27.06 -20.30
N ASP A 25 -0.24 -27.59 -19.08
CA ASP A 25 -0.33 -26.76 -17.88
C ASP A 25 1.06 -26.22 -17.45
N SER A 26 1.08 -25.35 -16.43
CA SER A 26 2.33 -24.74 -15.94
C SER A 26 3.35 -25.75 -15.43
N ARG A 27 2.93 -26.91 -14.94
CA ARG A 27 3.83 -27.93 -14.40
C ARG A 27 4.42 -28.75 -15.54
N GLU A 28 3.57 -29.22 -16.45
CA GLU A 28 3.99 -29.98 -17.64
C GLU A 28 4.96 -29.17 -18.49
N LEU A 29 4.68 -27.88 -18.69
CA LEU A 29 5.56 -26.99 -19.42
C LEU A 29 6.91 -26.76 -18.70
N ALA A 30 6.91 -26.68 -17.37
CA ALA A 30 8.14 -26.52 -16.60
C ALA A 30 9.03 -27.77 -16.68
N GLU A 31 8.42 -28.96 -16.63
CA GLU A 31 9.12 -30.24 -16.79
C GLU A 31 9.70 -30.37 -18.21
N LEU A 32 8.94 -30.00 -19.24
CA LEU A 32 9.43 -29.98 -20.62
C LEU A 32 10.59 -29.00 -20.82
N LEU A 33 10.46 -27.75 -20.36
CA LEU A 33 11.52 -26.75 -20.47
C LEU A 33 12.79 -27.19 -19.73
N GLN A 34 12.65 -27.84 -18.58
CA GLN A 34 13.81 -28.38 -17.85
C GLN A 34 14.49 -29.49 -18.65
N HIS A 35 13.72 -30.43 -19.18
CA HIS A 35 14.27 -31.50 -20.02
C HIS A 35 15.00 -30.95 -21.24
N GLU A 36 14.42 -29.97 -21.94
CA GLU A 36 15.05 -29.33 -23.09
C GLU A 36 16.34 -28.59 -22.73
N VAL A 37 16.40 -27.95 -21.55
CA VAL A 37 17.66 -27.35 -21.06
C VAL A 37 18.71 -28.42 -20.83
N ASP A 38 18.36 -29.52 -20.18
CA ASP A 38 19.30 -30.61 -19.87
C ASP A 38 19.80 -31.27 -21.16
N ASP A 39 18.89 -31.56 -22.10
CA ASP A 39 19.22 -32.11 -23.42
C ASP A 39 20.12 -31.16 -24.22
N GLU A 40 19.80 -29.87 -24.24
CA GLU A 40 20.59 -28.87 -24.95
C GLU A 40 21.99 -28.74 -24.31
N ILE A 41 22.12 -28.86 -22.99
CA ILE A 41 23.43 -28.86 -22.33
C ILE A 41 24.26 -30.08 -22.75
N GLU A 42 23.68 -31.28 -22.69
CA GLU A 42 24.39 -32.54 -22.90
C GLU A 42 24.75 -32.81 -24.37
N LYS A 43 23.90 -32.41 -25.33
CA LYS A 43 24.06 -32.79 -26.74
C LYS A 43 24.61 -31.65 -27.57
N PHE A 44 25.56 -31.98 -28.45
CA PHE A 44 26.00 -31.10 -29.52
C PHE A 44 25.72 -31.78 -30.85
N ASP A 45 24.96 -31.11 -31.71
CA ASP A 45 24.69 -31.58 -33.09
C ASP A 45 25.88 -31.33 -34.03
N PHE A 46 27.00 -30.86 -33.50
CA PHE A 46 28.20 -30.47 -34.24
C PHE A 46 29.42 -31.19 -33.69
N ASP A 47 30.25 -31.74 -34.59
CA ASP A 47 31.42 -32.55 -34.23
C ASP A 47 32.61 -31.68 -33.82
N PHE A 48 32.57 -31.17 -32.59
CA PHE A 48 33.65 -30.39 -32.00
C PHE A 48 34.92 -31.21 -31.76
N GLU A 49 34.81 -32.52 -31.49
CA GLU A 49 35.96 -33.38 -31.24
C GLU A 49 36.88 -33.43 -32.45
N THR A 50 36.31 -33.61 -33.65
CA THR A 50 37.07 -33.59 -34.90
C THR A 50 37.75 -32.24 -35.12
N ILE A 51 37.05 -31.12 -34.91
CA ILE A 51 37.65 -29.79 -35.09
C ILE A 51 38.82 -29.56 -34.12
N ILE A 52 38.64 -29.89 -32.84
CA ILE A 52 39.70 -29.74 -31.83
C ILE A 52 40.91 -30.58 -32.19
N LYS A 53 40.70 -31.81 -32.67
CA LYS A 53 41.77 -32.68 -33.15
C LYS A 53 42.51 -32.08 -34.34
N GLU A 54 41.80 -31.53 -35.32
CA GLU A 54 42.41 -30.91 -36.50
C GLU A 54 43.18 -29.63 -36.14
N ILE A 55 42.68 -28.81 -35.22
CA ILE A 55 43.41 -27.65 -34.70
C ILE A 55 44.70 -28.11 -34.00
N LYS A 56 44.62 -29.16 -33.16
CA LYS A 56 45.78 -29.75 -32.48
C LYS A 56 46.83 -30.26 -33.46
N ASP A 57 46.42 -30.98 -34.50
CA ASP A 57 47.33 -31.51 -35.51
C ASP A 57 47.94 -30.37 -36.35
N THR A 58 47.15 -29.35 -36.69
CA THR A 58 47.65 -28.15 -37.39
C THR A 58 48.65 -27.37 -36.54
N LEU A 59 48.41 -27.22 -35.23
CA LEU A 59 49.36 -26.60 -34.29
C LEU A 59 50.70 -27.37 -34.22
N ARG A 60 50.66 -28.71 -34.27
CA ARG A 60 51.87 -29.54 -34.31
C ARG A 60 52.68 -29.31 -35.59
N VAL A 61 52.00 -29.27 -36.75
CA VAL A 61 52.65 -28.98 -38.04
C VAL A 61 53.20 -27.56 -38.04
N LEU A 62 52.43 -26.58 -37.56
CA LEU A 62 52.85 -25.19 -37.43
C LEU A 62 54.10 -25.05 -36.56
N SER A 63 54.17 -25.76 -35.43
CA SER A 63 55.35 -25.79 -34.56
C SER A 63 56.59 -26.31 -35.31
N LYS A 64 56.46 -27.47 -35.97
CA LYS A 64 57.56 -28.07 -36.76
C LYS A 64 58.05 -27.14 -37.87
N LYS A 65 57.12 -26.56 -38.64
CA LYS A 65 57.42 -25.61 -39.72
C LYS A 65 58.07 -24.32 -39.22
N THR A 66 57.70 -23.88 -38.02
CA THR A 66 58.32 -22.72 -37.37
C THR A 66 59.78 -23.00 -37.01
N ASP A 67 60.09 -24.22 -36.55
CA ASP A 67 61.47 -24.64 -36.26
C ASP A 67 62.30 -24.87 -37.54
N GLU A 68 61.71 -25.42 -38.61
CA GLU A 68 62.34 -25.51 -39.95
C GLU A 68 62.70 -24.11 -40.49
N LEU A 69 61.79 -23.13 -40.34
CA LEU A 69 62.03 -21.75 -40.75
C LEU A 69 63.18 -21.11 -39.96
N ALA A 70 63.32 -21.43 -38.67
CA ALA A 70 64.42 -20.94 -37.84
C ALA A 70 65.80 -21.42 -38.34
N GLN A 71 65.86 -22.61 -38.93
CA GLN A 71 67.10 -23.22 -39.45
C GLN A 71 67.45 -22.80 -40.88
N THR A 72 66.54 -22.09 -41.57
CA THR A 72 66.73 -21.66 -42.95
C THR A 72 67.83 -20.59 -43.04
N ARG A 73 68.85 -20.85 -43.88
CA ARG A 73 69.94 -19.92 -44.17
C ARG A 73 69.57 -19.00 -45.34
N LEU A 74 69.90 -17.72 -45.21
CA LEU A 74 69.64 -16.72 -46.25
C LEU A 74 70.83 -16.65 -47.21
N GLU A 75 70.59 -16.82 -48.50
CA GLU A 75 71.57 -16.62 -49.57
C GLU A 75 71.44 -15.18 -50.12
N GLY A 76 72.54 -14.42 -50.19
CA GLY A 76 72.54 -13.06 -50.77
C GLY A 76 73.31 -11.99 -50.00
N SER A 77 73.01 -10.71 -50.27
CA SER A 77 73.70 -9.54 -49.73
C SER A 77 73.53 -9.36 -48.22
N ILE A 78 74.62 -9.03 -47.51
CA ILE A 78 74.68 -8.87 -46.04
C ILE A 78 73.62 -7.89 -45.51
N ARG A 79 73.34 -6.78 -46.20
CA ARG A 79 72.34 -5.79 -45.76
C ARG A 79 70.91 -6.28 -45.91
N GLN A 80 70.59 -6.95 -47.01
CA GLN A 80 69.25 -7.53 -47.24
C GLN A 80 69.00 -8.68 -46.25
N ASN A 81 70.01 -9.52 -46.00
CA ASN A 81 69.91 -10.63 -45.07
C ASN A 81 69.62 -10.17 -43.63
N LYS A 82 70.17 -9.04 -43.17
CA LYS A 82 69.86 -8.50 -41.82
C LYS A 82 68.39 -8.12 -41.65
N ILE A 83 67.79 -7.48 -42.65
CA ILE A 83 66.38 -7.06 -42.62
C ILE A 83 65.46 -8.28 -42.68
N ILE A 84 65.78 -9.24 -43.54
CA ILE A 84 65.01 -10.49 -43.67
C ILE A 84 65.12 -11.32 -42.39
N GLU A 85 66.29 -11.42 -41.78
CA GLU A 85 66.52 -12.16 -40.54
C GLU A 85 65.76 -11.56 -39.35
N PHE A 86 65.74 -10.23 -39.21
CA PHE A 86 64.95 -9.56 -38.17
C PHE A 86 63.46 -9.88 -38.30
N ASN A 87 62.92 -9.79 -39.52
CA ASN A 87 61.51 -10.07 -39.78
C ASN A 87 61.19 -11.56 -39.64
N LYS A 88 62.10 -12.46 -40.05
CA LYS A 88 62.00 -13.91 -39.82
C LYS A 88 61.88 -14.23 -38.32
N ASN A 89 62.76 -13.67 -37.51
CA ASN A 89 62.77 -13.89 -36.06
C ASN A 89 61.52 -13.30 -35.38
N ASN A 90 60.99 -12.18 -35.88
CA ASN A 90 59.72 -11.66 -35.39
C ASN A 90 58.56 -12.62 -35.69
N ILE A 91 58.43 -13.12 -36.94
CA ILE A 91 57.37 -14.10 -37.29
C ILE A 91 57.48 -15.33 -36.39
N ILE A 92 58.68 -15.91 -36.25
CA ILE A 92 58.92 -17.08 -35.39
C ILE A 92 58.48 -16.80 -33.95
N LYS A 93 58.87 -15.64 -33.40
CA LYS A 93 58.48 -15.25 -32.03
C LYS A 93 56.97 -15.19 -31.89
N GLN A 94 56.27 -14.51 -32.80
CA GLN A 94 54.81 -14.37 -32.72
C GLN A 94 54.09 -15.72 -32.86
N VAL A 95 54.55 -16.59 -33.76
CA VAL A 95 53.96 -17.92 -33.93
C VAL A 95 54.21 -18.81 -32.71
N LYS A 96 55.43 -18.78 -32.14
CA LYS A 96 55.72 -19.52 -30.90
C LYS A 96 54.87 -19.02 -29.72
N THR A 97 54.68 -17.71 -29.59
CA THR A 97 53.79 -17.13 -28.57
C THR A 97 52.34 -17.54 -28.77
N PHE A 98 51.85 -17.58 -30.01
CA PHE A 98 50.51 -18.09 -30.30
C PHE A 98 50.33 -19.56 -29.91
N ILE A 99 51.28 -20.42 -30.28
CA ILE A 99 51.25 -21.85 -29.93
C ILE A 99 51.27 -22.02 -28.41
N SER A 100 52.14 -21.30 -27.69
CA SER A 100 52.22 -21.41 -26.22
C SER A 100 50.96 -20.93 -25.49
N ASN A 101 50.28 -19.93 -26.06
CA ASN A 101 49.07 -19.36 -25.47
C ASN A 101 47.81 -20.18 -25.78
N THR A 102 47.87 -21.08 -26.77
CA THR A 102 46.74 -21.91 -27.17
C THR A 102 46.66 -23.14 -26.27
N LYS A 103 45.68 -23.16 -25.36
CA LYS A 103 45.38 -24.30 -24.49
C LYS A 103 44.19 -25.07 -25.07
N LEU A 104 44.39 -26.35 -25.37
CA LEU A 104 43.30 -27.19 -25.86
C LEU A 104 42.30 -27.49 -24.72
N PRO A 105 40.99 -27.58 -25.01
CA PRO A 105 40.00 -27.93 -24.01
C PRO A 105 40.19 -29.38 -23.52
N GLU A 106 39.83 -29.63 -22.26
CA GLU A 106 39.93 -30.96 -21.63
C GLU A 106 38.64 -31.76 -21.81
N SER A 107 37.51 -31.06 -21.91
CA SER A 107 36.19 -31.61 -22.22
C SER A 107 35.54 -30.86 -23.39
N CYS A 108 34.55 -31.49 -24.03
CA CYS A 108 33.69 -30.83 -25.02
C CYS A 108 32.47 -30.16 -24.39
N SER A 109 32.61 -29.65 -23.15
CA SER A 109 31.55 -28.84 -22.52
C SER A 109 31.40 -27.49 -23.21
N TYR A 110 30.20 -26.92 -23.19
CA TYR A 110 29.93 -25.61 -23.81
C TYR A 110 30.86 -24.51 -23.30
N ASP A 111 31.05 -24.41 -21.98
CA ASP A 111 31.85 -23.35 -21.38
C ASP A 111 33.32 -23.45 -21.81
N GLU A 112 33.90 -24.66 -21.81
CA GLU A 112 35.28 -24.88 -22.27
C GLU A 112 35.45 -24.61 -23.76
N LEU A 113 34.52 -25.06 -24.61
CA LEU A 113 34.58 -24.85 -26.06
C LEU A 113 34.41 -23.37 -26.42
N ALA A 114 33.50 -22.65 -25.76
CA ALA A 114 33.31 -21.22 -25.95
C ALA A 114 34.53 -20.42 -25.50
N GLU A 115 35.09 -20.74 -24.33
CA GLU A 115 36.29 -20.10 -23.82
C GLU A 115 37.51 -20.38 -24.71
N PHE A 116 37.68 -21.63 -25.16
CA PHE A 116 38.73 -22.02 -26.09
C PHE A 116 38.62 -21.24 -27.41
N GLN A 117 37.45 -21.24 -28.03
CA GLN A 117 37.22 -20.57 -29.31
C GLN A 117 37.54 -19.08 -29.21
N GLN A 118 37.04 -18.41 -28.16
CA GLN A 118 37.24 -16.98 -27.97
C GLN A 118 38.70 -16.62 -27.69
N LYS A 119 39.35 -17.30 -26.73
CA LYS A 119 40.75 -17.02 -26.37
C LYS A 119 41.71 -17.33 -27.51
N THR A 120 41.50 -18.45 -28.20
CA THR A 120 42.37 -18.85 -29.32
C THR A 120 42.19 -17.92 -30.50
N LYS A 121 40.96 -17.51 -30.84
CA LYS A 121 40.70 -16.51 -31.88
C LYS A 121 41.37 -15.17 -31.57
N TYR A 122 41.30 -14.71 -30.32
CA TYR A 122 41.99 -13.49 -29.89
C TYR A 122 43.52 -13.60 -30.00
N SER A 123 44.10 -14.72 -29.53
CA SER A 123 45.54 -14.95 -29.63
C SER A 123 46.03 -15.07 -31.08
N LEU A 124 45.23 -15.67 -31.95
CA LEU A 124 45.50 -15.79 -33.38
C LEU A 124 45.47 -14.43 -34.07
N HIS A 125 44.49 -13.59 -33.74
CA HIS A 125 44.40 -12.23 -34.25
C HIS A 125 45.63 -11.40 -33.85
N THR A 126 46.01 -11.44 -32.58
CA THR A 126 47.22 -10.77 -32.07
C THR A 126 48.49 -11.26 -32.80
N CYS A 127 48.59 -12.57 -33.05
CA CYS A 127 49.71 -13.16 -33.79
C CYS A 127 49.79 -12.61 -35.22
N LEU A 128 48.66 -12.57 -35.93
CA LEU A 128 48.55 -12.06 -37.29
C LEU A 128 48.91 -10.57 -37.35
N GLU A 129 48.34 -9.74 -36.49
CA GLU A 129 48.64 -8.29 -36.45
C GLU A 129 50.14 -8.01 -36.26
N ASN A 130 50.78 -8.74 -35.35
CA ASN A 130 52.20 -8.54 -35.02
C ASN A 130 53.18 -9.18 -36.03
N SER A 131 52.71 -10.12 -36.87
CA SER A 131 53.57 -10.84 -37.83
C SER A 131 53.34 -10.43 -39.28
N MET A 132 52.19 -9.87 -39.64
CA MET A 132 51.81 -9.61 -41.05
C MET A 132 52.76 -8.63 -41.75
N LYS A 133 53.17 -7.57 -41.05
CA LYS A 133 54.16 -6.61 -41.58
C LYS A 133 55.49 -7.31 -41.87
N SER A 134 55.96 -8.15 -40.95
CA SER A 134 57.19 -8.92 -41.13
C SER A 134 57.07 -9.96 -42.24
N TYR A 135 55.91 -10.60 -42.38
CA TYR A 135 55.61 -11.52 -43.48
C TYR A 135 55.69 -10.81 -44.84
N HIS A 136 55.14 -9.60 -44.97
CA HIS A 136 55.23 -8.86 -46.23
C HIS A 136 56.66 -8.55 -46.68
N TYR A 137 57.60 -8.38 -45.73
CA TYR A 137 59.02 -8.19 -46.03
C TYR A 137 59.76 -9.47 -46.40
N THR A 138 59.25 -10.65 -46.00
CA THR A 138 59.95 -11.94 -46.17
C THR A 138 59.32 -12.86 -47.21
N LYS A 139 58.04 -12.66 -47.57
CA LYS A 139 57.25 -13.60 -48.38
C LYS A 139 57.86 -14.01 -49.73
N THR A 140 58.62 -13.14 -50.40
CA THR A 140 59.22 -13.41 -51.72
C THR A 140 60.61 -14.02 -51.65
N VAL A 141 61.27 -13.97 -50.48
CA VAL A 141 62.69 -14.33 -50.33
C VAL A 141 62.91 -15.47 -49.33
N LEU A 142 61.94 -15.72 -48.45
CA LEU A 142 62.03 -16.74 -47.41
C LEU A 142 61.13 -17.94 -47.74
N PRO A 143 61.71 -19.07 -48.20
CA PRO A 143 60.98 -20.32 -48.41
C PRO A 143 60.25 -20.76 -47.13
N GLY A 144 59.03 -21.29 -47.26
CA GLY A 144 58.23 -21.78 -46.12
C GLY A 144 57.45 -20.71 -45.34
N SER A 145 57.70 -19.42 -45.56
CA SER A 145 56.93 -18.33 -44.92
C SER A 145 55.44 -18.30 -45.32
N HIS A 146 55.13 -18.69 -46.55
CA HIS A 146 53.76 -18.89 -47.04
C HIS A 146 53.06 -20.06 -46.33
N GLU A 147 53.74 -21.18 -46.12
CA GLU A 147 53.18 -22.37 -45.47
C GLU A 147 52.74 -22.06 -44.03
N LEU A 148 53.49 -21.24 -43.29
CA LEU A 148 53.09 -20.80 -41.94
C LEU A 148 51.79 -20.01 -41.94
N ILE A 149 51.64 -19.07 -42.88
CA ILE A 149 50.43 -18.26 -42.99
C ILE A 149 49.23 -19.13 -43.39
N ASP A 150 49.42 -20.11 -44.26
CA ASP A 150 48.34 -21.02 -44.66
C ASP A 150 47.90 -21.94 -43.51
N LEU A 151 48.83 -22.43 -42.68
CA LEU A 151 48.52 -23.18 -41.46
C LEU A 151 47.76 -22.31 -40.43
N ILE A 152 48.15 -21.04 -40.28
CA ILE A 152 47.46 -20.06 -39.42
C ILE A 152 46.04 -19.80 -39.93
N LYS A 153 45.84 -19.68 -41.25
CA LYS A 153 44.50 -19.54 -41.85
C LYS A 153 43.65 -20.79 -41.67
N GLN A 154 44.24 -21.99 -41.74
CA GLN A 154 43.53 -23.23 -41.46
C GLN A 154 42.99 -23.25 -40.03
N ILE A 155 43.81 -22.86 -39.04
CA ILE A 155 43.35 -22.73 -37.64
C ILE A 155 42.25 -21.67 -37.53
N ALA A 156 42.38 -20.52 -38.22
CA ALA A 156 41.36 -19.48 -38.24
C ALA A 156 40.02 -20.00 -38.78
N GLY A 157 40.04 -20.75 -39.89
CA GLY A 157 38.85 -21.34 -40.50
C GLY A 157 38.15 -22.30 -39.54
N ARG A 158 38.91 -23.18 -38.87
CA ARG A 158 38.36 -24.11 -37.87
C ARG A 158 37.75 -23.42 -36.65
N LEU A 159 38.37 -22.35 -36.15
CA LEU A 159 37.81 -21.55 -35.06
C LEU A 159 36.52 -20.79 -35.48
N GLU A 160 36.38 -20.46 -36.76
CA GLU A 160 35.17 -19.84 -37.29
C GLU A 160 34.05 -20.86 -37.48
N GLU A 161 34.37 -22.08 -37.92
CA GLU A 161 33.42 -23.19 -37.98
C GLU A 161 32.82 -23.52 -36.61
N MET A 162 33.60 -23.38 -35.53
CA MET A 162 33.09 -23.52 -34.16
C MET A 162 32.17 -22.37 -33.73
N HIS A 163 32.30 -21.17 -34.31
CA HIS A 163 31.64 -19.97 -33.80
C HIS A 163 30.12 -20.04 -33.88
N HIS A 164 29.59 -20.37 -35.07
CA HIS A 164 28.15 -20.38 -35.31
C HIS A 164 27.40 -21.40 -34.44
N PRO A 165 27.82 -22.67 -34.33
CA PRO A 165 27.15 -23.64 -33.46
C PRO A 165 27.18 -23.24 -31.98
N LEU A 166 28.29 -22.66 -31.50
CA LEU A 166 28.39 -22.17 -30.11
C LEU A 166 27.44 -20.99 -29.84
N VAL A 167 27.36 -20.02 -30.76
CA VAL A 167 26.43 -18.88 -30.63
C VAL A 167 24.99 -19.36 -30.66
N SER A 168 24.64 -20.23 -31.61
CA SER A 168 23.29 -20.80 -31.73
C SER A 168 22.87 -21.53 -30.44
N LYS A 169 23.76 -22.35 -29.89
CA LYS A 169 23.51 -23.08 -28.63
C LYS A 169 23.33 -22.13 -27.45
N LYS A 170 24.16 -21.08 -27.35
CA LYS A 170 24.01 -20.04 -26.33
C LYS A 170 22.66 -19.35 -26.40
N GLU A 171 22.22 -18.96 -27.60
CA GLU A 171 20.94 -18.31 -27.82
C GLU A 171 19.77 -19.24 -27.46
N ARG A 172 19.86 -20.52 -27.84
CA ARG A 172 18.86 -21.53 -27.49
C ARG A 172 18.74 -21.75 -25.98
N LEU A 173 19.86 -21.92 -25.27
CA LEU A 173 19.89 -22.05 -23.82
C LEU A 173 19.33 -20.80 -23.11
N ALA A 174 19.63 -19.61 -23.63
CA ALA A 174 19.10 -18.36 -23.10
C ALA A 174 17.58 -18.26 -23.28
N GLN A 175 17.04 -18.68 -24.44
CA GLN A 175 15.59 -18.73 -24.68
C GLN A 175 14.90 -19.69 -23.72
N LEU A 176 15.39 -20.93 -23.60
CA LEU A 176 14.83 -21.96 -22.72
C LEU A 176 14.84 -21.51 -21.25
N THR A 177 15.97 -20.99 -20.78
CA THR A 177 16.12 -20.50 -19.39
C THR A 177 15.24 -19.28 -19.14
N GLY A 178 15.13 -18.37 -20.11
CA GLY A 178 14.26 -17.21 -20.05
C GLY A 178 12.78 -17.59 -19.93
N ALA A 179 12.32 -18.55 -20.74
CA ALA A 179 10.95 -19.08 -20.68
C ALA A 179 10.67 -19.72 -19.31
N LYS A 180 11.59 -20.52 -18.78
CA LYS A 180 11.48 -21.13 -17.45
C LYS A 180 11.37 -20.07 -16.34
N GLN A 181 12.16 -19.00 -16.43
CA GLN A 181 12.09 -17.90 -15.47
C GLN A 181 10.74 -17.17 -15.52
N GLN A 182 10.21 -16.89 -16.71
CA GLN A 182 8.89 -16.28 -16.86
C GLN A 182 7.77 -17.17 -16.31
N LEU A 183 7.84 -18.48 -16.56
CA LEU A 183 6.89 -19.46 -16.04
C LEU A 183 6.93 -19.53 -14.50
N SER A 184 8.12 -19.43 -13.90
CA SER A 184 8.26 -19.35 -12.44
C SER A 184 7.64 -18.07 -11.86
N GLN A 185 7.87 -16.91 -12.51
CA GLN A 185 7.24 -15.65 -12.13
C GLN A 185 5.71 -15.71 -12.23
N LEU A 186 5.18 -16.37 -13.26
CA LEU A 186 3.76 -16.61 -13.40
C LEU A 186 3.21 -17.45 -12.23
N GLY A 187 3.91 -18.52 -11.84
CA GLY A 187 3.53 -19.33 -10.67
C GLY A 187 3.49 -18.53 -9.37
N GLN A 188 4.48 -17.65 -9.15
CA GLN A 188 4.49 -16.74 -8.00
C GLN A 188 3.29 -15.78 -8.02
N LYS A 189 2.96 -15.22 -9.18
CA LYS A 189 1.81 -14.30 -9.34
C LYS A 189 0.48 -15.00 -9.11
N THR A 190 0.33 -16.24 -9.55
CA THR A 190 -0.86 -17.06 -9.27
C THR A 190 -1.02 -17.30 -7.77
N ALA A 191 0.06 -17.62 -7.06
CA ALA A 191 0.01 -17.78 -5.60
C ALA A 191 -0.30 -16.46 -4.86
N GLU A 192 0.28 -15.33 -5.31
CA GLU A 192 -0.06 -14.00 -4.79
C GLU A 192 -1.55 -13.68 -4.96
N LEU A 193 -2.12 -13.98 -6.14
CA LEU A 193 -3.53 -13.75 -6.44
C LEU A 193 -4.42 -14.60 -5.54
N GLN A 194 -4.13 -15.89 -5.37
CA GLN A 194 -4.89 -16.79 -4.51
C GLN A 194 -4.88 -16.32 -3.05
N LYS A 195 -3.72 -15.86 -2.54
CA LYS A 195 -3.62 -15.29 -1.19
C LYS A 195 -4.45 -14.01 -1.06
N GLN A 196 -4.48 -13.19 -2.11
CA GLN A 196 -5.27 -11.97 -2.15
C GLN A 196 -6.78 -12.26 -2.13
N GLU A 197 -7.22 -13.28 -2.88
CA GLU A 197 -8.62 -13.74 -2.90
C GLU A 197 -9.07 -14.26 -1.53
N GLN A 198 -8.25 -15.07 -0.85
CA GLN A 198 -8.53 -15.52 0.52
C GLN A 198 -8.64 -14.34 1.49
N THR A 199 -7.80 -13.31 1.33
CA THR A 199 -7.86 -12.10 2.15
C THR A 199 -9.15 -11.33 1.88
N GLN A 200 -9.55 -11.18 0.62
CA GLN A 200 -10.80 -10.55 0.23
C GLN A 200 -12.02 -11.29 0.79
N GLN A 201 -12.02 -12.62 0.79
CA GLN A 201 -13.08 -13.43 1.37
C GLN A 201 -13.21 -13.15 2.88
N LYS A 202 -12.10 -13.22 3.63
CA LYS A 202 -12.09 -12.92 5.07
C LYS A 202 -12.58 -11.50 5.39
N LEU A 203 -12.20 -10.51 4.58
CA LEU A 203 -12.68 -9.13 4.74
C LEU A 203 -14.19 -9.03 4.47
N THR A 204 -14.68 -9.73 3.46
CA THR A 204 -16.11 -9.76 3.12
C THR A 204 -16.93 -10.40 4.25
N GLU A 205 -16.47 -11.51 4.81
CA GLU A 205 -17.09 -12.16 5.97
C GLU A 205 -17.15 -11.21 7.17
N LYS A 206 -16.04 -10.54 7.50
CA LYS A 206 -16.00 -9.53 8.58
C LYS A 206 -16.97 -8.37 8.34
N LEU A 207 -17.07 -7.88 7.10
CA LEU A 207 -18.02 -6.82 6.74
C LEU A 207 -19.46 -7.28 6.94
N THR A 208 -19.80 -8.49 6.50
CA THR A 208 -21.16 -9.04 6.70
C THR A 208 -21.49 -9.19 8.17
N PHE A 209 -20.56 -9.70 8.98
CA PHE A 209 -20.73 -9.83 10.42
C PHE A 209 -20.96 -8.47 11.10
N LEU A 210 -20.10 -7.48 10.83
CA LEU A 210 -20.26 -6.13 11.39
C LEU A 210 -21.59 -5.48 10.98
N GLN A 211 -22.02 -5.67 9.73
CA GLN A 211 -23.29 -5.13 9.26
C GLN A 211 -24.46 -5.78 10.00
N GLN A 212 -24.44 -7.10 10.20
CA GLN A 212 -25.45 -7.81 10.99
C GLN A 212 -25.48 -7.31 12.44
N ASP A 213 -24.31 -7.12 13.04
CA ASP A 213 -24.18 -6.62 14.41
C ASP A 213 -24.71 -5.19 14.58
N ILE A 214 -24.42 -4.30 13.63
CA ILE A 214 -24.96 -2.93 13.58
C ILE A 214 -26.49 -2.96 13.47
N ASN A 215 -27.03 -3.82 12.61
CA ASN A 215 -28.46 -3.99 12.43
C ASN A 215 -29.10 -4.52 13.73
N LYS A 216 -28.51 -5.54 14.36
CA LYS A 216 -28.97 -6.11 15.63
C LYS A 216 -29.00 -5.08 16.76
N SER A 217 -27.95 -4.25 16.88
CA SER A 217 -27.94 -3.13 17.84
C SER A 217 -29.02 -2.10 17.52
N GLY A 218 -29.26 -1.80 16.23
CA GLY A 218 -30.36 -0.96 15.79
C GLY A 218 -31.74 -1.51 16.18
N ASP A 219 -31.97 -2.79 15.93
CA ASP A 219 -33.21 -3.48 16.30
C ASP A 219 -33.43 -3.51 17.81
N GLU A 220 -32.36 -3.70 18.60
CA GLU A 220 -32.46 -3.65 20.06
C GLU A 220 -32.84 -2.24 20.56
N ILE A 221 -32.24 -1.19 19.98
CA ILE A 221 -32.62 0.20 20.29
C ILE A 221 -34.11 0.43 19.97
N GLU A 222 -34.58 0.00 18.80
CA GLU A 222 -35.98 0.17 18.41
C GLU A 222 -36.94 -0.66 19.27
N LYS A 223 -36.53 -1.85 19.71
CA LYS A 223 -37.30 -2.63 20.70
C LYS A 223 -37.40 -1.89 22.03
N ILE A 224 -36.30 -1.32 22.52
CA ILE A 224 -36.31 -0.55 23.77
C ILE A 224 -37.23 0.66 23.65
N LYS A 225 -37.22 1.38 22.53
CA LYS A 225 -38.10 2.54 22.30
C LYS A 225 -39.60 2.21 22.33
N LYS A 226 -39.98 0.94 22.10
CA LYS A 226 -41.37 0.46 22.18
C LYS A 226 -41.76 -0.02 23.58
N THR A 227 -40.84 0.01 24.54
CA THR A 227 -41.13 -0.45 25.92
C THR A 227 -41.87 0.64 26.71
N PRO A 228 -42.70 0.24 27.70
CA PRO A 228 -43.33 1.18 28.63
C PRO A 228 -42.32 2.04 29.40
N GLN A 229 -41.11 1.52 29.63
CA GLN A 229 -40.03 2.23 30.31
C GLN A 229 -39.57 3.44 29.49
N TRP A 230 -39.47 3.30 28.17
CA TRP A 230 -39.13 4.40 27.27
C TRP A 230 -40.27 5.41 27.17
N GLU A 231 -41.51 4.94 27.07
CA GLU A 231 -42.69 5.83 27.08
C GLU A 231 -42.74 6.66 28.36
N ASN A 232 -42.53 6.02 29.52
CA ASN A 232 -42.45 6.71 30.81
C ASN A 232 -41.31 7.74 30.86
N TYR A 233 -40.13 7.37 30.35
CA TYR A 233 -39.03 8.32 30.23
C TYR A 233 -39.39 9.54 29.36
N THR A 234 -40.07 9.31 28.24
CA THR A 234 -40.50 10.38 27.32
C THR A 234 -41.50 11.31 28.01
N LYS A 235 -42.47 10.75 28.75
CA LYS A 235 -43.42 11.52 29.58
C LYS A 235 -42.70 12.35 30.64
N LEU A 236 -41.71 11.81 31.32
CA LEU A 236 -40.91 12.58 32.29
C LEU A 236 -40.18 13.75 31.60
N VAL A 237 -39.62 13.55 30.41
CA VAL A 237 -38.95 14.63 29.66
C VAL A 237 -39.95 15.72 29.25
N GLU A 238 -41.16 15.35 28.83
CA GLU A 238 -42.24 16.29 28.50
C GLU A 238 -42.75 17.05 29.73
N GLU A 239 -42.93 16.35 30.87
CA GLU A 239 -43.29 16.95 32.15
C GLU A 239 -42.22 17.95 32.60
N LYS A 240 -40.93 17.60 32.45
CA LYS A 240 -39.82 18.53 32.71
C LYS A 240 -39.96 19.82 31.91
N ALA A 241 -40.21 19.69 30.61
CA ALA A 241 -40.35 20.83 29.71
C ALA A 241 -41.56 21.70 30.08
N THR A 242 -42.65 21.08 30.52
CA THR A 242 -43.86 21.77 30.99
C THR A 242 -43.59 22.54 32.29
N LEU A 243 -42.97 21.89 33.28
CA LEU A 243 -42.59 22.51 34.54
C LEU A 243 -41.62 23.68 34.36
N HIS A 244 -40.67 23.61 33.43
CA HIS A 244 -39.81 24.76 33.11
C HIS A 244 -40.60 25.95 32.56
N LYS A 245 -41.58 25.72 31.68
CA LYS A 245 -42.45 26.80 31.17
C LYS A 245 -43.27 27.44 32.29
N GLU A 246 -43.82 26.62 33.18
CA GLU A 246 -44.55 27.12 34.37
C GLU A 246 -43.62 27.91 35.30
N GLN A 247 -42.42 27.41 35.58
CA GLN A 247 -41.41 28.09 36.38
C GLN A 247 -41.10 29.49 35.82
N GLU A 248 -40.87 29.59 34.51
CA GLU A 248 -40.64 30.86 33.82
C GLU A 248 -41.84 31.81 33.90
N GLN A 249 -43.07 31.27 33.88
CA GLN A 249 -44.28 32.06 34.02
C GLN A 249 -44.37 32.67 35.43
N TYR A 250 -44.11 31.88 36.48
CA TYR A 250 -44.10 32.39 37.85
C TYR A 250 -42.97 33.41 38.07
N LEU A 251 -41.78 33.17 37.51
CA LEU A 251 -40.68 34.11 37.57
C LEU A 251 -41.02 35.45 36.89
N ARG A 252 -41.67 35.41 35.72
CA ARG A 252 -42.20 36.61 35.05
C ARG A 252 -43.24 37.33 35.90
N GLY A 253 -44.14 36.59 36.55
CA GLY A 253 -45.12 37.13 37.49
C GLY A 253 -44.49 37.90 38.63
N LEU A 254 -43.52 37.28 39.32
CA LEU A 254 -42.78 37.89 40.43
C LEU A 254 -42.04 39.16 39.97
N ASN A 255 -41.33 39.09 38.85
CA ASN A 255 -40.63 40.25 38.29
C ASN A 255 -41.58 41.39 37.92
N THR A 256 -42.77 41.08 37.42
CA THR A 256 -43.81 42.09 37.11
C THR A 256 -44.29 42.79 38.37
N GLN A 257 -44.44 42.05 39.48
CA GLN A 257 -44.83 42.64 40.77
C GLN A 257 -43.71 43.49 41.39
N ILE A 258 -42.44 43.14 41.18
CA ILE A 258 -41.30 43.92 41.69
C ILE A 258 -40.94 45.11 40.79
N ALA A 259 -41.17 45.05 39.48
CA ALA A 259 -40.76 46.09 38.52
C ALA A 259 -41.15 47.53 38.94
N PRO A 260 -42.38 47.80 39.44
CA PRO A 260 -42.75 49.14 39.93
C PRO A 260 -41.94 49.60 41.15
N LEU A 261 -41.41 48.67 41.94
CA LEU A 261 -40.65 48.90 43.17
C LEU A 261 -39.14 49.05 42.93
N VAL A 262 -38.60 48.56 41.82
CA VAL A 262 -37.14 48.48 41.57
C VAL A 262 -36.40 49.81 41.80
N LYS A 263 -36.95 50.95 41.36
CA LYS A 263 -36.31 52.26 41.57
C LYS A 263 -36.27 52.67 43.05
N LEU A 264 -37.33 52.37 43.78
CA LEU A 264 -37.43 52.58 45.22
C LEU A 264 -36.44 51.66 45.95
N LEU A 265 -36.44 50.37 45.62
CA LEU A 265 -35.54 49.37 46.21
C LEU A 265 -34.07 49.74 45.97
N ASN A 266 -33.67 50.11 44.75
CA ASN A 266 -32.32 50.57 44.46
C ASN A 266 -31.93 51.83 45.24
N ARG A 267 -32.87 52.77 45.46
CA ARG A 267 -32.61 53.97 46.25
C ARG A 267 -32.41 53.63 47.73
N LEU A 268 -33.26 52.76 48.27
CA LEU A 268 -33.14 52.26 49.63
C LEU A 268 -31.82 51.50 49.83
N GLU A 269 -31.40 50.71 48.84
CA GLU A 269 -30.12 50.00 48.85
C GLU A 269 -28.93 50.96 48.89
N LYS A 270 -28.95 52.01 48.07
CA LYS A 270 -27.92 53.06 48.06
C LYS A 270 -27.84 53.81 49.40
N GLN A 271 -28.98 54.21 49.96
CA GLN A 271 -29.02 54.93 51.24
C GLN A 271 -28.58 54.05 52.41
N SER A 272 -28.87 52.74 52.36
CA SER A 272 -28.37 51.75 53.31
C SER A 272 -26.85 51.58 53.21
N LYS A 273 -26.31 51.44 51.99
CA LYS A 273 -24.86 51.37 51.74
C LYS A 273 -24.12 52.63 52.19
N SER A 274 -24.72 53.81 52.00
CA SER A 274 -24.14 55.10 52.40
C SER A 274 -24.40 55.49 53.86
N GLN A 275 -24.95 54.58 54.68
CA GLN A 275 -25.33 54.82 56.09
C GLN A 275 -26.29 55.99 56.32
N ARG A 276 -26.95 56.48 55.27
CA ARG A 276 -27.98 57.54 55.37
C ARG A 276 -29.30 56.99 55.89
N HIS A 277 -29.47 55.67 55.82
CA HIS A 277 -30.64 54.97 56.32
C HIS A 277 -30.23 53.60 56.90
N THR A 278 -30.48 53.37 58.18
CA THR A 278 -30.07 52.11 58.84
C THR A 278 -31.15 51.05 58.70
N LEU A 279 -30.90 50.05 57.83
CA LEU A 279 -31.75 48.86 57.69
C LEU A 279 -31.37 47.78 58.70
N LYS A 280 -32.37 47.06 59.23
CA LYS A 280 -32.15 45.78 59.91
C LYS A 280 -31.51 44.77 58.96
N ASN A 281 -30.69 43.85 59.47
CA ASN A 281 -29.99 42.85 58.66
C ASN A 281 -30.95 41.99 57.81
N CYS A 282 -32.07 41.53 58.38
CA CYS A 282 -33.11 40.79 57.64
C CYS A 282 -33.64 41.60 56.44
N HIS A 283 -34.02 42.86 56.64
CA HIS A 283 -34.51 43.72 55.56
C HIS A 283 -33.44 44.04 54.50
N LYS A 284 -32.16 44.10 54.88
CA LYS A 284 -31.05 44.26 53.93
C LYS A 284 -30.89 43.03 53.04
N GLN A 285 -31.04 41.84 53.61
CA GLN A 285 -31.01 40.57 52.88
C GLN A 285 -32.20 40.45 51.93
N THR A 286 -33.43 40.66 52.43
CA THR A 286 -34.65 40.65 51.60
C THR A 286 -34.58 41.68 50.47
N LEU A 287 -34.11 42.90 50.75
CA LEU A 287 -33.92 43.93 49.73
C LEU A 287 -32.98 43.48 48.60
N THR A 288 -31.86 42.85 48.96
CA THR A 288 -30.87 42.35 47.99
C THR A 288 -31.45 41.20 47.17
N GLN A 289 -32.19 40.28 47.80
CA GLN A 289 -32.86 39.17 47.13
C GLN A 289 -33.97 39.67 46.19
N LEU A 290 -34.81 40.62 46.60
CA LEU A 290 -35.84 41.21 45.75
C LEU A 290 -35.28 41.94 44.52
N LEU A 291 -34.05 42.43 44.57
CA LEU A 291 -33.39 43.07 43.42
C LEU A 291 -32.71 42.08 42.48
N THR A 292 -32.31 40.90 42.96
CA THR A 292 -31.49 39.94 42.20
C THR A 292 -32.23 38.64 41.85
N ALA A 293 -32.98 38.09 42.80
CA ALA A 293 -33.68 36.81 42.72
C ALA A 293 -34.99 36.88 43.56
N PRO A 294 -36.04 37.59 43.07
CA PRO A 294 -37.29 37.79 43.81
C PRO A 294 -37.94 36.49 44.28
N GLU A 295 -37.79 35.41 43.53
CA GLU A 295 -38.29 34.07 43.84
C GLU A 295 -37.62 33.42 45.06
N ARG A 296 -36.42 33.89 45.42
CA ARG A 296 -35.64 33.42 46.59
C ARG A 296 -35.71 34.37 47.77
N ALA A 297 -36.43 35.48 47.65
CA ALA A 297 -36.52 36.47 48.73
C ALA A 297 -37.27 35.90 49.94
N GLU A 298 -36.68 36.08 51.12
CA GLU A 298 -37.24 35.67 52.42
C GLU A 298 -37.83 36.87 53.15
N ASP A 299 -38.79 36.63 54.06
CA ASP A 299 -39.45 37.67 54.87
C ASP A 299 -40.07 38.84 54.07
N THR A 300 -40.60 38.54 52.88
CA THR A 300 -41.07 39.54 51.90
C THR A 300 -42.25 40.35 52.40
N THR A 301 -43.23 39.74 53.07
CA THR A 301 -44.35 40.46 53.70
C THR A 301 -43.90 41.44 54.79
N SER A 302 -43.02 41.00 55.69
CA SER A 302 -42.45 41.88 56.74
C SER A 302 -41.73 43.08 56.11
N PHE A 303 -40.94 42.81 55.06
CA PHE A 303 -40.24 43.85 54.33
C PHE A 303 -41.18 44.80 53.57
N PHE A 304 -42.26 44.32 52.95
CA PHE A 304 -43.24 45.17 52.27
C PHE A 304 -44.05 46.03 53.24
N ILE A 305 -44.41 45.51 54.43
CA ILE A 305 -45.02 46.30 55.50
C ILE A 305 -44.07 47.43 55.92
N TYR A 306 -42.80 47.09 56.15
CA TYR A 306 -41.76 48.06 56.47
C TYR A 306 -41.61 49.15 55.39
N LEU A 307 -41.59 48.75 54.11
CA LEU A 307 -41.48 49.66 52.98
C LEU A 307 -42.69 50.61 52.90
N ASN A 308 -43.88 50.11 53.19
CA ASN A 308 -45.11 50.90 53.22
C ASN A 308 -45.10 51.94 54.35
N GLU A 309 -44.63 51.58 55.55
CA GLU A 309 -44.46 52.51 56.66
C GLU A 309 -43.37 53.56 56.40
N LEU A 310 -42.30 53.17 55.70
CA LEU A 310 -41.21 54.07 55.33
C LEU A 310 -41.69 55.15 54.35
N LEU A 311 -42.55 54.79 53.40
CA LEU A 311 -43.14 55.73 52.44
C LEU A 311 -44.08 56.76 53.09
N LYS A 312 -44.78 56.40 54.17
CA LYS A 312 -45.64 57.32 54.93
C LYS A 312 -44.85 58.42 55.65
N ARG A 313 -43.58 58.17 55.96
CA ARG A 313 -42.70 59.11 56.70
C ARG A 313 -41.95 60.08 55.77
N ASP A 314 -42.12 59.95 54.45
CA ASP A 314 -41.44 60.72 53.39
C ASP A 314 -39.91 60.84 53.54
N THR A 315 -39.27 59.82 54.11
CA THR A 315 -37.81 59.84 54.40
C THR A 315 -36.94 59.54 53.18
N LEU A 316 -37.57 59.17 52.05
CA LEU A 316 -36.88 58.70 50.85
C LEU A 316 -36.79 59.76 49.74
N GLY A 317 -37.36 60.96 49.92
CA GLY A 317 -37.29 62.06 48.94
C GLY A 317 -37.83 61.67 47.56
N ILE A 318 -38.98 61.00 47.55
CA ILE A 318 -39.68 60.54 46.33
C ILE A 318 -40.81 61.52 46.04
N ASN A 319 -41.08 61.82 44.76
CA ASN A 319 -42.20 62.71 44.41
C ASN A 319 -43.53 62.18 44.99
N PRO A 320 -44.35 63.02 45.65
CA PRO A 320 -45.63 62.62 46.25
C PRO A 320 -46.55 61.79 45.33
N GLN A 321 -46.66 62.15 44.04
CA GLN A 321 -47.48 61.41 43.07
C GLN A 321 -46.95 59.98 42.79
N LYS A 322 -45.64 59.76 42.95
CA LYS A 322 -45.02 58.43 42.82
C LYS A 322 -45.15 57.64 44.11
N ILE A 323 -45.09 58.29 45.28
CA ILE A 323 -45.34 57.67 46.57
C ILE A 323 -46.73 57.06 46.58
N GLU A 324 -47.75 57.81 46.18
CA GLU A 324 -49.13 57.33 46.14
C GLU A 324 -49.30 56.07 45.27
N LYS A 325 -48.74 56.07 44.06
CA LYS A 325 -48.78 54.90 43.15
C LYS A 325 -48.05 53.68 43.71
N ILE A 326 -46.88 53.88 44.30
CA ILE A 326 -46.09 52.78 44.89
C ILE A 326 -46.78 52.24 46.14
N THR A 327 -47.32 53.11 46.99
CA THR A 327 -48.09 52.74 48.18
C THR A 327 -49.36 51.97 47.80
N ALA A 328 -50.07 52.37 46.74
CA ALA A 328 -51.20 51.62 46.22
C ALA A 328 -50.79 50.22 45.72
N HIS A 329 -49.68 50.13 45.00
CA HIS A 329 -49.13 48.84 44.53
C HIS A 329 -48.68 47.92 45.67
N LEU A 330 -48.01 48.46 46.71
CA LEU A 330 -47.62 47.70 47.89
C LEU A 330 -48.82 47.21 48.69
N LYS A 331 -49.85 48.06 48.85
CA LYS A 331 -51.12 47.64 49.47
C LYS A 331 -51.75 46.50 48.67
N HIS A 332 -51.76 46.58 47.34
CA HIS A 332 -52.27 45.51 46.49
C HIS A 332 -51.47 44.20 46.66
N ILE A 333 -50.14 44.25 46.69
CA ILE A 333 -49.28 43.08 46.95
C ILE A 333 -49.60 42.45 48.32
N LEU A 334 -49.70 43.28 49.36
CA LEU A 334 -49.97 42.84 50.74
C LEU A 334 -51.40 42.32 50.94
N GLN A 335 -52.39 42.85 50.22
CA GLN A 335 -53.80 42.45 50.35
C GLN A 335 -54.12 41.20 49.52
N SER A 336 -53.48 41.03 48.37
CA SER A 336 -53.75 39.91 47.47
C SER A 336 -53.00 38.63 47.85
N ASN A 337 -51.97 38.71 48.70
CA ASN A 337 -50.99 37.63 48.96
C ASN A 337 -50.38 37.02 47.68
N ALA A 338 -50.55 37.65 46.53
CA ALA A 338 -50.23 37.08 45.23
C ALA A 338 -48.72 36.87 45.05
N PHE A 339 -47.90 37.69 45.71
CA PHE A 339 -46.44 37.57 45.67
C PHE A 339 -45.96 36.31 46.39
N GLU A 340 -46.40 36.10 47.63
CA GLU A 340 -46.02 34.91 48.41
C GLU A 340 -46.55 33.62 47.79
N GLU A 341 -47.79 33.62 47.27
CA GLU A 341 -48.31 32.47 46.52
C GLU A 341 -47.47 32.14 45.29
N GLN A 342 -47.04 33.14 44.52
CA GLN A 342 -46.18 32.92 43.36
C GLN A 342 -44.80 32.40 43.76
N GLN A 343 -44.21 32.91 44.85
CA GLN A 343 -42.95 32.37 45.39
C GLN A 343 -43.11 30.91 45.84
N ALA A 344 -44.20 30.58 46.52
CA ALA A 344 -44.48 29.21 46.97
C ALA A 344 -44.66 28.25 45.78
N LYS A 345 -45.41 28.66 44.76
CA LYS A 345 -45.60 27.89 43.52
C LYS A 345 -44.27 27.70 42.77
N TYR A 346 -43.45 28.75 42.66
CA TYR A 346 -42.12 28.66 42.08
C TYR A 346 -41.24 27.64 42.82
N LYS A 347 -41.13 27.73 44.15
CA LYS A 347 -40.32 26.81 44.96
C LYS A 347 -40.80 25.35 44.85
N ASN A 348 -42.11 25.13 44.79
CA ASN A 348 -42.68 23.80 44.57
C ASN A 348 -42.26 23.22 43.21
N ILE A 349 -42.35 24.02 42.14
CA ILE A 349 -41.93 23.60 40.80
C ILE A 349 -40.42 23.35 40.75
N ASP A 350 -39.61 24.19 41.39
CA ASP A 350 -38.15 24.03 41.44
C ASP A 350 -37.77 22.69 42.11
N ASN A 351 -38.41 22.37 43.25
CA ASN A 351 -38.23 21.08 43.92
C ASN A 351 -38.67 19.89 43.04
N LYS A 352 -39.82 20.01 42.35
CA LYS A 352 -40.29 18.97 41.42
C LYS A 352 -39.31 18.76 40.27
N LEU A 353 -38.80 19.83 39.67
CA LEU A 353 -37.78 19.79 38.62
C LEU A 353 -36.52 19.09 39.11
N GLU A 354 -36.04 19.38 40.32
CA GLU A 354 -34.85 18.73 40.88
C GLU A 354 -35.04 17.20 41.04
N ILE A 355 -36.18 16.76 41.57
CA ILE A 355 -36.52 15.34 41.71
C ILE A 355 -36.59 14.66 40.35
N LEU A 356 -37.23 15.32 39.39
CA LEU A 356 -37.48 14.80 38.06
C LEU A 356 -36.17 14.70 37.25
N GLU A 357 -35.26 15.67 37.39
CA GLU A 357 -33.91 15.61 36.83
C GLU A 357 -33.09 14.45 37.38
N LYS A 358 -33.12 14.23 38.69
CA LYS A 358 -32.44 13.09 39.32
C LYS A 358 -33.00 11.76 38.80
N THR A 359 -34.32 11.70 38.60
CA THR A 359 -35.01 10.50 38.08
C THR A 359 -34.61 10.24 36.63
N ILE A 360 -34.64 11.26 35.77
CA ILE A 360 -34.19 11.18 34.37
C ILE A 360 -32.73 10.73 34.29
N LYS A 361 -31.83 11.30 35.10
CA LYS A 361 -30.39 10.94 35.09
C LYS A 361 -30.14 9.49 35.51
N ARG A 362 -30.98 8.93 36.38
CA ARG A 362 -30.88 7.53 36.86
C ARG A 362 -31.60 6.53 35.95
N SER A 363 -32.20 7.00 34.85
CA SER A 363 -32.96 6.16 33.95
C SER A 363 -32.08 5.13 33.23
N GLU A 364 -32.25 3.85 33.58
CA GLU A 364 -31.48 2.75 33.00
C GLU A 364 -31.72 2.59 31.50
N VAL A 365 -32.95 2.87 31.04
CA VAL A 365 -33.33 2.74 29.62
C VAL A 365 -32.52 3.70 28.74
N VAL A 366 -32.28 4.92 29.24
CA VAL A 366 -31.47 5.95 28.56
C VAL A 366 -30.02 5.53 28.51
N ARG A 367 -29.47 5.04 29.63
CA ARG A 367 -28.09 4.52 29.68
C ARG A 367 -27.91 3.38 28.68
N LYS A 368 -28.84 2.42 28.66
CA LYS A 368 -28.79 1.27 27.75
C LYS A 368 -28.83 1.69 26.28
N ILE A 369 -29.72 2.63 25.91
CA ILE A 369 -29.75 3.18 24.54
C ILE A 369 -28.46 3.93 24.22
N GLY A 370 -27.92 4.71 25.16
CA GLY A 370 -26.65 5.41 24.99
C GLY A 370 -25.47 4.46 24.74
N ASP A 371 -25.39 3.37 25.50
CA ASP A 371 -24.34 2.36 25.35
C ASP A 371 -24.47 1.59 24.02
N LEU A 372 -25.69 1.22 23.62
CA LEU A 372 -25.96 0.60 22.32
C LEU A 372 -25.63 1.54 21.16
N ASN A 373 -25.96 2.83 21.26
CA ASN A 373 -25.63 3.82 20.23
C ASN A 373 -24.11 4.02 20.11
N ARG A 374 -23.38 4.08 21.23
CA ARG A 374 -21.91 4.16 21.22
C ARG A 374 -21.31 2.93 20.54
N ALA A 375 -21.68 1.73 20.98
CA ALA A 375 -21.22 0.48 20.37
C ALA A 375 -21.56 0.39 18.87
N LYS A 376 -22.77 0.83 18.47
CA LYS A 376 -23.18 0.88 17.06
C LYS A 376 -22.33 1.86 16.25
N ASN A 377 -22.02 3.05 16.79
CA ASN A 377 -21.18 4.04 16.11
C ASN A 377 -19.73 3.56 15.96
N ASP A 378 -19.18 2.93 16.99
CA ASP A 378 -17.83 2.34 16.95
C ASP A 378 -17.74 1.27 15.85
N LYS A 379 -18.74 0.36 15.80
CA LYS A 379 -18.84 -0.66 14.74
C LYS A 379 -19.05 -0.04 13.36
N THR A 380 -19.83 1.03 13.24
CA THR A 380 -20.05 1.74 11.97
C THR A 380 -18.76 2.37 11.45
N THR A 381 -17.96 2.94 12.35
CA THR A 381 -16.63 3.48 12.02
C THR A 381 -15.70 2.36 11.55
N MET A 382 -15.66 1.24 12.28
CA MET A 382 -14.88 0.06 11.89
C MET A 382 -15.33 -0.51 10.53
N LEU A 383 -16.63 -0.55 10.25
CA LEU A 383 -17.19 -0.97 8.97
C LEU A 383 -16.69 -0.08 7.82
N HIS A 384 -16.62 1.23 8.02
CA HIS A 384 -16.09 2.16 7.02
C HIS A 384 -14.60 1.89 6.73
N THR A 385 -13.79 1.68 7.77
CA THR A 385 -12.37 1.31 7.60
C THR A 385 -12.19 -0.01 6.87
N LEU A 386 -12.97 -1.04 7.22
CA LEU A 386 -12.90 -2.32 6.52
C LEU A 386 -13.38 -2.24 5.06
N LYS A 387 -14.32 -1.35 4.74
CA LYS A 387 -14.72 -1.09 3.35
C LYS A 387 -13.57 -0.50 2.54
N SER A 388 -12.86 0.49 3.07
CA SER A 388 -11.70 1.08 2.37
C SER A 388 -10.57 0.06 2.19
N GLU A 389 -10.28 -0.76 3.20
CA GLU A 389 -9.32 -1.88 3.09
C GLU A 389 -9.74 -2.89 2.02
N THR A 390 -11.03 -3.22 1.96
CA THR A 390 -11.58 -4.12 0.94
C THR A 390 -11.41 -3.55 -0.47
N ASP A 391 -11.57 -2.24 -0.65
CA ASP A 391 -11.39 -1.59 -1.95
C ASP A 391 -9.91 -1.52 -2.37
N VAL A 392 -9.00 -1.34 -1.42
CA VAL A 392 -7.55 -1.48 -1.67
C VAL A 392 -7.23 -2.92 -2.07
N CYS A 393 -7.77 -3.89 -1.34
CA CYS A 393 -7.58 -5.31 -1.62
C CYS A 393 -8.06 -5.70 -3.03
N LYS A 394 -9.26 -5.25 -3.43
CA LYS A 394 -9.83 -5.45 -4.77
C LYS A 394 -8.99 -4.81 -5.87
N ARG A 395 -8.47 -3.59 -5.66
CA ARG A 395 -7.58 -2.92 -6.62
C ARG A 395 -6.30 -3.72 -6.83
N ARG A 396 -5.69 -4.21 -5.75
CA ARG A 396 -4.50 -5.07 -5.83
C ARG A 396 -4.78 -6.39 -6.56
N ALA A 397 -5.93 -7.03 -6.31
CA ALA A 397 -6.32 -8.25 -7.02
C ALA A 397 -6.45 -8.02 -8.54
N ARG A 398 -7.08 -6.90 -8.95
CA ARG A 398 -7.18 -6.52 -10.38
C ARG A 398 -5.81 -6.28 -11.02
N GLN A 399 -4.91 -5.61 -10.30
CA GLN A 399 -3.55 -5.39 -10.76
C GLN A 399 -2.81 -6.72 -10.96
N LEU A 400 -2.85 -7.61 -9.97
CA LEU A 400 -2.23 -8.94 -10.06
C LEU A 400 -2.81 -9.77 -11.21
N LEU A 401 -4.13 -9.71 -11.43
CA LEU A 401 -4.77 -10.39 -12.56
C LEU A 401 -4.26 -9.87 -13.91
N ASN A 402 -4.07 -8.56 -14.06
CA ASN A 402 -3.52 -7.99 -15.28
C ASN A 402 -2.04 -8.36 -15.48
N GLU A 403 -1.23 -8.29 -14.41
CA GLU A 403 0.18 -8.73 -14.43
C GLU A 403 0.29 -10.22 -14.81
N LYS A 404 -0.58 -11.06 -14.25
CA LYS A 404 -0.69 -12.48 -14.58
C LYS A 404 -0.97 -12.69 -16.07
N LYS A 405 -2.01 -12.05 -16.62
CA LYS A 405 -2.35 -12.16 -18.05
C LYS A 405 -1.21 -11.77 -18.98
N GLN A 406 -0.50 -10.67 -18.67
CA GLN A 406 0.66 -10.25 -19.44
C GLN A 406 1.79 -11.28 -19.39
N LEU A 407 1.99 -11.95 -18.25
CA LEU A 407 2.98 -13.03 -18.13
C LEU A 407 2.54 -14.30 -18.88
N GLU A 408 1.25 -14.65 -18.85
CA GLU A 408 0.71 -15.77 -19.63
C GLU A 408 0.94 -15.57 -21.13
N GLU A 409 0.64 -14.38 -21.65
CA GLU A 409 0.91 -14.02 -23.05
C GLU A 409 2.40 -14.10 -23.39
N LYS A 410 3.28 -13.61 -22.51
CA LYS A 410 4.74 -13.69 -22.71
C LYS A 410 5.24 -15.14 -22.71
N VAL A 411 4.76 -15.96 -21.78
CA VAL A 411 5.09 -17.39 -21.73
C VAL A 411 4.64 -18.04 -23.04
N GLN A 412 3.40 -17.81 -23.47
CA GLN A 412 2.88 -18.35 -24.73
C GLN A 412 3.70 -17.93 -25.96
N GLN A 413 4.13 -16.66 -26.02
CA GLN A 413 4.98 -16.17 -27.11
C GLN A 413 6.34 -16.87 -27.10
N MET A 414 6.96 -17.02 -25.93
CA MET A 414 8.25 -17.70 -25.79
C MET A 414 8.14 -19.19 -26.14
N THR A 415 7.10 -19.88 -25.68
CA THR A 415 6.89 -21.30 -26.02
C THR A 415 6.63 -21.49 -27.51
N ASN A 416 5.88 -20.58 -28.15
CA ASN A 416 5.67 -20.62 -29.58
C ASN A 416 6.98 -20.48 -30.37
N ILE A 417 7.90 -19.63 -29.92
CA ILE A 417 9.22 -19.49 -30.54
C ILE A 417 10.07 -20.76 -30.30
N ILE A 418 10.08 -21.27 -29.07
CA ILE A 418 10.92 -22.41 -28.68
C ILE A 418 10.47 -23.70 -29.35
N PHE A 419 9.16 -23.92 -29.46
CA PHE A 419 8.55 -25.15 -29.94
C PHE A 419 7.83 -25.00 -31.29
N ASN A 420 8.14 -23.94 -32.05
CA ASN A 420 7.57 -23.67 -33.39
C ASN A 420 6.02 -23.76 -33.44
N GLY A 421 5.36 -23.24 -32.39
CA GLY A 421 3.89 -23.22 -32.29
C GLY A 421 3.22 -24.58 -32.01
N THR A 422 3.98 -25.61 -31.63
CA THR A 422 3.42 -26.94 -31.29
C THR A 422 2.92 -27.05 -29.84
N VAL A 423 3.17 -26.04 -29.01
CA VAL A 423 2.79 -26.03 -27.58
C VAL A 423 1.88 -24.85 -27.29
N GLU A 424 0.70 -25.14 -26.75
CA GLU A 424 -0.24 -24.15 -26.22
C GLU A 424 -0.22 -24.20 -24.69
N PHE A 425 0.13 -23.09 -24.07
CA PHE A 425 0.16 -22.94 -22.63
C PHE A 425 -1.24 -22.58 -22.12
N LYS A 426 -1.75 -23.42 -21.23
CA LYS A 426 -3.00 -23.18 -20.52
C LYS A 426 -2.68 -22.55 -19.17
N GLY A 427 -2.87 -21.24 -19.07
CA GLY A 427 -2.84 -20.53 -17.79
C GLY A 427 -3.94 -21.06 -16.87
N ASN A 428 -3.55 -21.55 -15.69
CA ASN A 428 -4.48 -21.99 -14.64
C ASN A 428 -5.03 -20.81 -13.85
#